data_AF-A0AB33IBV2-F1
#
_entry.id   AF-A0AB33IBV2-F1
#
_cell.length_a   1.000
_cell.length_b   1.000
_cell.length_c   1.000
_cell.angle_alpha   90.00
_cell.angle_beta   90.00
_cell.angle_gamma   90.00
#
_symmetry.space_group_name_H-M   'P 1'
#
loop_
_entity.id
_entity.type
_entity.pdbx_description
1 polymer ?
#
loop_
_entity_poly.entity_id
_entity_poly.type
_entity_poly.pdbx_seq_one_letter_code
_entity_poly.pdbx_strand_id
1 'polypeptide(L)' 'MNMKKTMLIPLTALIFILTGCNEKVYDVDYYVNNIKEAEQMQKKCESGEVANQNCENARNALKQINRKKTISSMFAH' A
#
# COMPACT_ATOMS: atom_id res chain seq x y z
N MET A 1 12.52 47.63 -27.96
CA MET A 1 12.29 46.78 -26.77
C MET A 1 11.61 45.51 -27.23
N ASN A 2 12.26 44.35 -27.16
CA ASN A 2 11.65 43.06 -27.45
C ASN A 2 12.03 42.06 -26.34
N MET A 3 11.27 42.10 -25.25
CA MET A 3 11.34 41.11 -24.18
C MET A 3 10.66 39.82 -24.67
N LYS A 4 11.44 38.91 -25.25
CA LYS A 4 11.03 37.51 -25.36
C LYS A 4 11.19 36.88 -23.97
N LYS A 5 10.06 36.65 -23.29
CA LYS A 5 10.00 36.04 -21.96
C LYS A 5 10.57 34.62 -22.05
N THR A 6 11.83 34.45 -21.65
CA THR A 6 12.41 33.14 -21.41
C THR A 6 11.74 32.56 -20.18
N MET A 7 10.64 31.84 -20.38
CA MET A 7 9.99 31.07 -19.33
C MET A 7 10.88 29.87 -19.01
N LEU A 8 11.76 30.04 -18.01
CA LEU A 8 12.51 28.96 -17.41
C LEU A 8 11.52 28.03 -16.72
N ILE A 9 11.25 26.87 -17.33
CA ILE A 9 10.57 25.77 -16.66
C ILE A 9 11.64 25.08 -15.80
N PRO A 10 11.60 25.16 -14.46
CA PRO A 10 12.45 24.31 -13.66
C PRO A 10 11.89 22.89 -13.79
N LEU A 11 12.49 22.08 -14.67
CA LEU A 11 12.30 20.64 -14.71
C LEU A 11 13.05 20.01 -13.52
N THR A 12 12.70 20.42 -12.31
CA THR A 12 12.99 19.61 -11.13
C THR A 12 11.94 18.51 -11.13
N ALA A 13 12.15 17.53 -12.01
CA ALA A 13 11.55 16.22 -11.91
C ALA A 13 11.75 15.78 -10.47
N LEU A 14 10.63 15.66 -9.76
CA LEU A 14 10.57 15.25 -8.37
C LEU A 14 11.01 13.78 -8.34
N ILE A 15 12.31 13.58 -8.25
CA ILE A 15 12.92 12.27 -8.06
C ILE A 15 12.60 11.89 -6.61
N PHE A 16 11.40 11.34 -6.38
CA PHE A 16 11.15 10.53 -5.21
C PHE A 16 11.91 9.22 -5.42
N ILE A 17 13.21 9.23 -5.16
CA ILE A 17 13.89 8.01 -4.73
C ILE A 17 13.32 7.72 -3.35
N LEU A 18 12.17 7.04 -3.32
CA LEU A 18 11.78 6.24 -2.18
C LEU A 18 12.81 5.12 -2.11
N THR A 19 13.95 5.39 -1.47
CA THR A 19 14.71 4.32 -0.83
C THR A 19 13.81 3.75 0.24
N GLY A 20 12.86 2.90 -0.16
CA GLY A 20 12.20 2.02 0.77
C GLY A 20 13.34 1.28 1.45
N CYS A 21 13.47 1.44 2.77
CA CYS A 21 14.15 0.45 3.59
C CYS A 21 13.76 -0.92 3.03
N ASN A 22 14.73 -1.82 2.82
CA ASN A 22 14.48 -3.20 2.39
C ASN A 22 13.68 -3.94 3.47
N GLU A 23 12.43 -3.51 3.67
CA GLU A 23 11.49 -4.08 4.59
C GLU A 23 11.08 -5.41 3.97
N LYS A 24 11.17 -6.46 4.79
CA LYS A 24 10.83 -7.81 4.35
C LYS A 24 9.43 -7.79 3.71
N VAL A 25 9.34 -8.33 2.51
CA VAL A 25 8.06 -8.57 1.86
C VAL A 25 7.46 -9.83 2.48
N TYR A 26 6.29 -9.69 3.09
CA TYR A 26 5.51 -10.79 3.63
C TYR A 26 4.45 -11.20 2.63
N ASP A 27 4.22 -12.50 2.49
CA ASP A 27 3.19 -13.02 1.60
C ASP A 27 1.78 -12.82 2.18
N VAL A 28 0.78 -13.20 1.39
CA VAL A 28 -0.63 -13.08 1.77
C VAL A 28 -0.96 -14.02 2.94
N ASP A 29 -0.38 -15.22 2.99
CA ASP A 29 -0.68 -16.22 4.02
C ASP A 29 -0.20 -15.78 5.40
N TYR A 30 0.96 -15.13 5.47
CA TYR A 30 1.45 -14.46 6.67
C TYR A 30 0.41 -13.49 7.22
N TYR A 31 -0.12 -12.60 6.37
CA TYR A 31 -1.11 -11.62 6.79
C TYR A 31 -2.47 -12.23 7.11
N VAL A 32 -2.87 -13.32 6.45
CA VAL A 32 -4.10 -14.07 6.80
C VAL A 32 -4.00 -14.62 8.22
N ASN A 33 -2.82 -15.10 8.62
CA ASN A 33 -2.57 -15.61 9.96
C ASN A 33 -2.29 -14.51 11.00
N ASN A 34 -1.95 -13.29 10.56
CA ASN A 34 -1.60 -12.15 11.41
C ASN A 34 -2.48 -10.93 11.10
N ILE A 35 -3.78 -11.05 11.38
CA ILE A 35 -4.81 -10.05 10.99
C ILE A 35 -4.46 -8.63 11.46
N LYS A 36 -4.00 -8.46 12.70
CA LYS A 36 -3.64 -7.14 13.25
C LYS A 36 -2.52 -6.47 12.45
N GLU A 37 -1.54 -7.24 12.00
CA GLU A 37 -0.44 -6.73 11.20
C GLU A 37 -0.90 -6.38 9.78
N ALA A 38 -1.85 -7.13 9.23
CA ALA A 38 -2.47 -6.79 7.95
C ALA A 38 -3.22 -5.45 8.03
N GLU A 39 -3.99 -5.21 9.11
CA GLU A 39 -4.68 -3.94 9.34
C GLU A 39 -3.71 -2.77 9.54
N GLN A 40 -2.63 -2.98 10.30
CA GLN A 40 -1.60 -1.97 10.51
C GLN A 40 -0.87 -1.62 9.22
N MET A 41 -0.46 -2.63 8.44
CA MET A 41 0.19 -2.42 7.15
C MET A 41 -0.73 -1.67 6.20
N GLN A 42 -2.00 -2.03 6.12
CA GLN A 42 -2.98 -1.34 5.28
C GLN A 42 -3.14 0.14 5.67
N LYS A 43 -3.13 0.48 6.96
CA LYS A 43 -3.12 1.88 7.43
C LYS A 43 -1.87 2.64 6.99
N LYS A 44 -0.69 2.02 7.07
CA LYS A 44 0.57 2.60 6.56
C LYS A 44 0.55 2.82 5.05
N CYS A 45 -0.14 1.94 4.32
CA CYS A 45 -0.33 2.10 2.89
C CYS A 45 -1.28 3.26 2.55
N GLU A 46 -2.35 3.42 3.33
CA GLU A 46 -3.31 4.52 3.18
C GLU A 46 -2.72 5.89 3.57
N SER A 47 -1.79 5.91 4.52
CA SER A 47 -1.06 7.13 4.89
C SER A 47 0.06 7.50 3.89
N GLY A 48 0.42 6.59 2.99
CA GLY A 48 1.56 6.77 2.08
C GLY A 48 2.93 6.55 2.74
N GLU A 49 2.97 6.08 3.98
CA GLU A 49 4.22 5.70 4.69
C GLU A 49 4.90 4.52 3.99
N VAL A 50 4.11 3.57 3.47
CA VAL A 50 4.57 2.40 2.73
C VAL A 50 3.87 2.33 1.38
N ALA A 51 4.62 2.06 0.31
CA ALA A 51 4.10 1.90 -1.05
C ALA A 51 4.77 0.71 -1.76
N ASN A 52 4.87 -0.43 -1.07
CA ASN A 52 5.51 -1.64 -1.58
C ASN A 52 4.52 -2.82 -1.68
N GLN A 53 5.02 -4.01 -2.03
CA GLN A 53 4.22 -5.21 -2.23
C GLN A 53 3.42 -5.64 -0.98
N ASN A 54 3.85 -5.27 0.23
CA ASN A 54 3.09 -5.54 1.45
C ASN A 54 1.71 -4.86 1.44
N CYS A 55 1.55 -3.73 0.73
CA CYS A 55 0.26 -3.08 0.58
C CYS A 55 -0.76 -3.88 -0.22
N GLU A 56 -0.30 -4.63 -1.22
CA GLU A 56 -1.17 -5.53 -1.97
C GLU A 56 -1.44 -6.81 -1.17
N ASN A 57 -0.41 -7.37 -0.55
CA ASN A 57 -0.52 -8.61 0.20
C ASN A 57 -1.44 -8.47 1.43
N ALA A 58 -1.30 -7.40 2.21
CA ALA A 58 -2.16 -7.10 3.35
C ALA A 58 -3.63 -6.91 2.93
N ARG A 59 -3.87 -6.15 1.85
CA ARG A 59 -5.22 -5.94 1.29
C ARG A 59 -5.87 -7.24 0.85
N ASN A 60 -5.12 -8.09 0.16
CA ASN A 60 -5.62 -9.39 -0.30
C ASN A 60 -5.92 -10.32 0.87
N ALA A 61 -5.10 -10.31 1.92
CA ALA A 61 -5.36 -11.05 3.15
C ALA A 61 -6.65 -10.59 3.84
N LEU A 62 -6.85 -9.28 4.02
CA LEU A 62 -8.06 -8.72 4.63
C LEU A 62 -9.33 -9.09 3.83
N LYS A 63 -9.26 -9.04 2.49
CA LYS A 63 -10.35 -9.52 1.62
C LYS A 63 -10.64 -11.01 1.84
N GLN A 64 -9.61 -11.85 1.96
CA GLN A 64 -9.79 -13.28 2.21
C GLN A 64 -10.44 -13.55 3.56
N ILE A 65 -9.98 -12.88 4.63
CA ILE A 65 -10.53 -12.99 5.98
C ILE A 65 -12.03 -12.62 5.97
N ASN A 66 -12.38 -11.48 5.35
CA ASN A 66 -13.77 -11.05 5.25
C ASN A 66 -14.63 -12.05 4.49
N ARG A 67 -14.15 -12.59 3.36
CA ARG A 67 -14.87 -13.66 2.63
C ARG A 67 -15.11 -14.89 3.50
N LYS A 68 -14.07 -15.36 4.22
CA LYS A 68 -14.20 -16.51 5.13
C LYS A 68 -15.23 -16.24 6.23
N LYS A 69 -15.21 -15.04 6.82
CA LYS A 69 -16.18 -14.62 7.84
C LYS A 69 -17.61 -14.60 7.29
N THR A 70 -17.83 -14.02 6.12
CA THR A 70 -19.13 -13.99 5.45
C THR A 70 -19.65 -15.40 5.18
N ILE A 71 -18.82 -16.26 4.60
CA ILE A 71 -19.17 -17.66 4.33
C ILE A 71 -19.52 -18.39 5.64
N SER A 72 -18.68 -18.27 6.67
CA SER A 72 -18.94 -18.89 7.97
C SER A 72 -20.27 -18.44 8.58
N SER A 73 -20.63 -17.16 8.44
CA SER A 73 -21.92 -16.65 8.94
C SER A 73 -23.14 -17.16 8.18
N MET A 74 -22.98 -17.57 6.91
CA MET A 74 -24.04 -18.16 6.08
C MET A 74 -24.32 -19.64 6.38
N PHE A 75 -23.49 -20.29 7.19
CA PHE A 75 -23.65 -21.70 7.55
C PHE A 75 -23.85 -21.91 9.06
N ALA A 76 -23.96 -20.83 9.84
CA ALA A 76 -24.11 -20.87 11.30
C ALA A 76 -25.58 -21.02 11.74
N HIS A 77 -26.41 -21.74 10.98
CA HIS A 77 -27.86 -21.87 11.16
C HIS A 77 -28.24 -23.26 11.67
#